data_AF-A0A317Z9I8-F1
#
_entry.id   AF-A0A317Z9I8-F1
#
_cell.length_a   1.000
_cell.length_b   1.000
_cell.length_c   1.000
_cell.angle_alpha   90.00
_cell.angle_beta   90.00
_cell.angle_gamma   90.00
#
_symmetry.space_group_name_H-M   'P 1'
#
loop_
_entity.id
_entity.type
_entity.pdbx_description
1 polymer ?
#
loop_
_entity_poly.entity_id
_entity_poly.type
_entity_poly.pdbx_seq_one_letter_code
_entity_poly.pdbx_strand_id
1 'polypeptide(L)' 'FIADYIEPGRNTPKVEEIRDLVYNGGGLDKTIYEISKRTVLYLVKKDVSVYQSTIDCLNYYNFNDSKIKDD' A
#
# COMPACT_ATOMS: atom_id res chain seq x y z
N PHE A 1 -7.63 -5.19 5.20
CA PHE A 1 -6.59 -4.21 4.87
C PHE A 1 -7.00 -3.33 3.68
N ILE A 2 -7.01 -3.84 2.45
CA ILE A 2 -7.38 -3.03 1.26
C ILE A 2 -8.81 -2.47 1.39
N ALA A 3 -9.80 -3.31 1.72
CA ALA A 3 -11.21 -2.88 1.82
C ALA A 3 -11.42 -1.70 2.79
N ASP A 4 -10.76 -1.73 3.96
CA ASP A 4 -10.80 -0.64 4.95
C ASP A 4 -10.15 0.66 4.42
N TYR A 5 -9.12 0.54 3.58
CA TYR A 5 -8.47 1.69 2.97
C TYR A 5 -9.31 2.33 1.85
N ILE A 6 -10.07 1.53 1.09
CA ILE A 6 -10.79 1.97 -0.10
C ILE A 6 -12.30 2.16 0.07
N GLU A 7 -12.84 1.89 1.26
CA GLU A 7 -14.29 1.93 1.47
C GLU A 7 -14.91 3.26 1.01
N PRO A 8 -16.19 3.29 0.60
CA PRO A 8 -16.81 4.49 0.01
C PRO A 8 -16.74 5.74 0.89
N GLY A 9 -16.73 5.57 2.22
CA GLY A 9 -16.64 6.68 3.18
C GLY A 9 -15.25 7.30 3.35
N ARG A 10 -14.19 6.71 2.76
CA ARG A 10 -12.82 7.22 2.89
C ARG A 10 -12.59 8.39 1.92
N ASN A 11 -12.09 9.49 2.50
CA ASN A 11 -11.75 10.74 1.81
C ASN A 11 -10.25 11.08 1.94
N THR A 12 -9.43 10.09 2.29
CA THR A 12 -7.98 10.26 2.47
C THR A 12 -7.35 10.77 1.16
N PRO A 13 -6.32 11.64 1.22
CA PRO A 13 -5.67 12.14 0.01
C PRO A 13 -5.24 10.99 -0.90
N LYS A 14 -5.59 11.09 -2.20
CA LYS A 14 -5.26 10.11 -3.24
C LYS A 14 -5.87 8.72 -3.04
N VAL A 15 -6.99 8.59 -2.30
CA VAL A 15 -7.73 7.32 -2.18
C VAL A 15 -8.23 6.80 -3.53
N GLU A 16 -8.61 7.69 -4.45
CA GLU A 16 -9.06 7.30 -5.81
C GLU A 16 -7.96 6.59 -6.60
N GLU A 17 -6.69 6.99 -6.44
CA GLU A 17 -5.55 6.32 -7.07
C GLU A 17 -5.40 4.87 -6.56
N ILE A 18 -5.74 4.61 -5.29
CA ILE A 18 -5.71 3.25 -4.73
C ILE A 18 -6.92 2.45 -5.19
N ARG A 19 -8.11 3.06 -5.29
CA ARG A 19 -9.29 2.40 -5.87
C ARG A 19 -9.01 1.99 -7.33
N ASP A 20 -8.44 2.89 -8.11
CA ASP A 20 -8.05 2.61 -9.50
C ASP A 20 -7.01 1.49 -9.57
N LEU A 21 -6.01 1.48 -8.69
CA LEU A 21 -5.05 0.38 -8.60
C LEU A 21 -5.75 -0.96 -8.31
N VAL A 22 -6.68 -1.01 -7.37
CA VAL A 22 -7.40 -2.25 -7.03
C VAL A 22 -8.21 -2.79 -8.21
N TYR A 23 -8.97 -1.93 -8.89
CA TYR A 23 -9.92 -2.35 -9.92
C TYR A 23 -9.31 -2.45 -11.32
N ASN A 24 -8.29 -1.63 -11.60
CA ASN A 24 -7.77 -1.40 -12.94
C ASN A 24 -6.23 -1.57 -13.04
N GLY A 25 -5.50 -1.77 -11.93
CA GLY A 25 -4.04 -1.66 -11.94
C GLY A 25 -3.25 -2.70 -11.11
N GLY A 26 -2.58 -3.64 -11.77
CA GLY A 26 -1.43 -4.36 -11.19
C GLY A 26 -1.68 -5.27 -9.98
N GLY A 27 -2.94 -5.49 -9.57
CA GLY A 27 -3.33 -6.52 -8.62
C GLY A 27 -3.28 -6.13 -7.13
N LEU A 28 -3.76 -7.04 -6.29
CA LEU A 28 -3.90 -6.82 -4.85
C LEU A 28 -2.55 -6.62 -4.14
N ASP A 29 -1.51 -7.35 -4.55
CA ASP A 29 -0.17 -7.26 -3.95
C ASP A 29 0.46 -5.88 -4.15
N LYS A 30 0.37 -5.34 -5.37
CA LYS A 30 0.83 -3.98 -5.68
C LYS A 30 0.04 -2.93 -4.90
N THR A 31 -1.25 -3.19 -4.69
CA THR A 31 -2.09 -2.32 -3.84
C THR A 31 -1.61 -2.32 -2.39
N ILE A 32 -1.29 -3.50 -1.84
CA ILE A 32 -0.77 -3.59 -0.47
C ILE A 32 0.54 -2.84 -0.34
N TYR A 33 1.46 -3.00 -1.31
CA TYR A 33 2.70 -2.23 -1.35
C TYR A 33 2.45 -0.72 -1.29
N GLU A 34 1.58 -0.20 -2.15
CA GLU A 34 1.31 1.23 -2.22
C GLU A 34 0.63 1.78 -0.96
N ILE A 35 -0.30 1.04 -0.37
CA ILE A 35 -0.94 1.43 0.90
C ILE A 35 0.10 1.45 2.04
N SER A 36 0.92 0.40 2.16
CA SER A 36 1.97 0.31 3.19
C SER A 36 2.99 1.43 3.03
N LYS A 37 3.45 1.71 1.82
CA LYS A 37 4.38 2.80 1.50
C LYS A 37 3.82 4.17 1.90
N ARG A 38 2.56 4.45 1.55
CA ARG A 38 1.88 5.71 1.92
C ARG A 38 1.75 5.86 3.42
N THR A 39 1.44 4.78 4.13
CA THR A 39 1.30 4.76 5.59
C THR A 39 2.63 5.08 6.27
N VAL A 40 3.72 4.41 5.87
CA VAL A 40 5.07 4.65 6.40
C VAL A 40 5.50 6.09 6.13
N LEU A 41 5.37 6.58 4.90
CA LEU A 41 5.73 7.96 4.55
C LEU A 41 4.93 9.00 5.33
N TYR A 42 3.64 8.76 5.56
CA TYR A 42 2.79 9.65 6.34
C TYR A 42 3.27 9.74 7.80
N LEU A 43 3.52 8.59 8.45
CA LEU A 43 3.97 8.53 9.84
C LEU A 43 5.35 9.17 10.02
N VAL A 44 6.30 8.85 9.13
CA VAL A 44 7.65 9.45 9.13
C VAL A 44 7.59 10.97 8.96
N LYS A 45 6.76 11.47 8.03
CA LYS A 45 6.56 12.93 7.86
C LYS A 45 5.97 13.62 9.08
N LYS A 46 5.30 12.88 9.96
CA LYS A 46 4.71 13.38 11.20
C LYS A 46 5.60 13.14 12.43
N ASP A 47 6.80 12.58 12.24
CA ASP A 47 7.70 12.18 13.32
C ASP A 47 7.01 11.22 14.32
N VAL A 48 6.19 10.31 13.80
CA VAL A 48 5.48 9.29 14.58
C VAL A 48 6.14 7.93 14.36
N SER A 49 6.33 7.17 15.44
CA SER A 49 6.88 5.82 15.37
C SER A 49 6.07 4.93 14.44
N VAL A 50 6.76 4.19 13.58
CA VAL A 50 6.15 3.20 12.70
C VAL A 50 6.24 1.83 13.35
N TYR A 51 5.13 1.12 13.43
CA TYR A 51 5.13 -0.24 13.96
C TYR A 51 5.92 -1.19 13.03
N GLN A 52 6.74 -2.07 13.60
CA GLN A 52 7.69 -2.90 12.85
C GLN A 52 7.00 -3.75 11.76
N SER A 53 5.82 -4.33 12.05
CA SER A 53 5.13 -5.16 11.06
C SER A 53 4.65 -4.37 9.83
N THR A 54 4.49 -3.04 9.94
CA THR A 54 4.17 -2.18 8.80
C THR A 54 5.39 -2.03 7.88
N ILE A 55 6.58 -1.92 8.46
CA ILE A 55 7.85 -1.92 7.71
C ILE A 55 8.09 -3.29 7.08
N ASP A 56 7.86 -4.38 7.81
CA ASP A 56 8.03 -5.73 7.29
C ASP A 56 7.06 -6.01 6.12
N CYS A 57 5.80 -5.56 6.24
CA CYS A 57 4.81 -5.62 5.17
C CYS A 57 5.26 -4.83 3.93
N LEU A 58 5.71 -3.59 4.12
CA LEU A 58 6.25 -2.78 3.03
C LEU A 58 7.41 -3.51 2.34
N ASN A 59 8.36 -4.03 3.11
CA ASN A 59 9.53 -4.73 2.58
C ASN A 59 9.15 -6.01 1.83
N TYR A 60 8.21 -6.80 2.36
CA TYR A 60 7.75 -8.03 1.73
C TYR A 60 7.19 -7.77 0.32
N TYR A 61 6.34 -6.76 0.16
CA TYR A 61 5.73 -6.43 -1.12
C TYR A 61 6.59 -5.54 -2.03
N ASN A 62 7.62 -4.87 -1.51
CA ASN A 62 8.60 -4.10 -2.30
C ASN A 62 9.39 -4.97 -3.30
N PHE A 63 9.43 -6.29 -3.09
CA PHE A 63 10.24 -7.23 -3.86
C PHE A 63 9.48 -7.98 -4.97
N ASN A 64 8.21 -7.66 -5.26
CA ASN A 64 7.39 -8.50 -6.14
C ASN A 64 7.46 -8.16 -7.65
N ASP A 65 8.03 -7.02 -8.07
CA ASP A 65 8.17 -6.71 -9.51
C ASP A 65 9.27 -7.54 -10.21
N SER A 66 10.23 -8.09 -9.46
CA SER A 66 11.30 -8.95 -10.01
C SER A 66 11.00 -10.45 -9.98
N LYS A 67 9.97 -10.89 -9.25
CA LYS A 67 9.60 -12.32 -9.14
C LYS A 67 8.60 -12.82 -10.19
N ILE A 68 7.92 -11.91 -10.90
CA ILE A 68 6.92 -12.27 -11.92
C ILE A 68 7.57 -12.79 -13.23
N LYS A 69 8.91 -12.79 -13.34
CA LYS A 69 9.62 -13.26 -14.56
C LYS A 69 10.05 -14.72 -14.52
N ASP A 70 9.92 -15.41 -13.39
CA ASP A 70 10.50 -16.75 -13.20
C ASP A 70 9.46 -17.85 -12.92
N ASP A 71 8.20 -17.69 -13.35
CA ASP A 71 7.17 -18.76 -13.37
C ASP A 71 6.54 -18.92 -14.77
#